data_AF-A0A2H0INW5-F1
#
_entry.id   AF-A0A2H0INW5-F1
#
_cell.length_a   1.000
_cell.length_b   1.000
_cell.length_c   1.000
_cell.angle_alpha   90.00
_cell.angle_beta   90.00
_cell.angle_gamma   90.00
#
_symmetry.space_group_name_H-M   'P 1'
#
loop_
_entity.id
_entity.type
_entity.pdbx_description
1 polymer ?
#
loop_
_entity_poly.entity_id
_entity_poly.type
_entity_poly.pdbx_seq_one_letter_code
_entity_poly.pdbx_strand_id
1 'polypeptide(L)'
;MNITPLEIRQKVFEKNFRGYDKDEVAAFLTSLSVEWEKLQDQTKELKYKLEAAEKEVMKLREVENSLFRTLKTAEDTGANMVEQANKTAQLHMRETEMKADALMSEAKHRAKSIIEDAENRAGAIIEDMEDEIRQLEQVFRSLNANKDGVMSELKNLATDIMDKLKRHNDFPADIKPILKEAKKLSREVNDSNIQDKAVSEMLDTGHKKEEKQAPEADPSPVEEPIAENLSNLDLNDVSEENETEENEDEITLTAEEEAEFLAAAEADEVEETHKEDDEAKDEAEEENKGSFFDRF
;
A
#
# COMPACT_ATOMS: atom_id res chain seq x y z
N MET A 1 -40.22 -49.84 69.67
CA MET A 1 -40.03 -50.91 70.67
C MET A 1 -41.28 -50.99 71.51
N ASN A 2 -41.58 -52.16 72.08
CA ASN A 2 -42.89 -52.45 72.67
C ASN A 2 -42.88 -52.42 74.22
N ILE A 3 -41.78 -51.95 74.81
CA ILE A 3 -41.60 -51.76 76.26
C ILE A 3 -40.72 -50.52 76.46
N THR A 4 -41.13 -49.64 77.38
CA THR A 4 -40.46 -48.39 77.78
C THR A 4 -39.81 -48.51 79.17
N PRO A 5 -38.88 -47.61 79.56
CA PRO A 5 -38.34 -47.55 80.93
C PRO A 5 -39.43 -47.44 82.01
N LEU A 6 -40.52 -46.73 81.71
CA LEU A 6 -41.64 -46.54 82.63
C LEU A 6 -42.43 -47.84 82.84
N GLU A 7 -42.70 -48.60 81.78
CA GLU A 7 -43.37 -49.91 81.87
C GLU A 7 -42.51 -50.96 82.59
N ILE A 8 -41.17 -50.85 82.51
CA ILE A 8 -40.24 -51.66 83.32
C ILE A 8 -40.38 -51.31 84.81
N ARG A 9 -40.37 -50.02 85.18
CA ARG A 9 -40.55 -49.56 86.58
C ARG A 9 -41.93 -49.93 87.14
N GLN A 10 -42.98 -49.92 86.32
CA GLN A 10 -44.37 -50.18 86.73
C GLN A 10 -44.77 -51.67 86.61
N LYS A 11 -43.85 -52.58 86.26
CA LYS A 11 -44.21 -53.98 86.01
C LYS A 11 -44.50 -54.75 87.29
N VAL A 12 -45.77 -55.07 87.52
CA VAL A 12 -46.22 -56.00 88.55
C VAL A 12 -46.25 -57.44 87.99
N PHE A 13 -45.83 -58.41 88.81
CA PHE A 13 -45.90 -59.84 88.53
C PHE A 13 -46.93 -60.55 89.43
N GLU A 14 -47.44 -61.69 88.96
CA GLU A 14 -48.34 -62.56 89.75
C GLU A 14 -47.59 -63.28 90.88
N LYS A 15 -48.31 -63.58 91.97
CA LYS A 15 -47.72 -64.11 93.22
C LYS A 15 -47.94 -65.62 93.35
N ASN A 16 -46.99 -66.41 92.88
CA ASN A 16 -46.99 -67.87 93.07
C ASN A 16 -46.16 -68.30 94.30
N PHE A 17 -46.50 -69.47 94.85
CA PHE A 17 -45.80 -70.07 96.00
C PHE A 17 -44.40 -70.54 95.58
N ARG A 18 -43.34 -70.13 96.32
CA ARG A 18 -41.91 -70.24 95.95
C ARG A 18 -41.48 -69.40 94.72
N GLY A 19 -41.92 -68.15 94.62
CA GLY A 19 -41.32 -67.16 93.72
C GLY A 19 -40.03 -66.50 94.26
N TYR A 20 -39.41 -65.65 93.45
CA TYR A 20 -38.29 -64.78 93.82
C TYR A 20 -38.68 -63.74 94.89
N ASP A 21 -37.68 -63.11 95.53
CA ASP A 21 -37.93 -61.96 96.39
C ASP A 21 -38.39 -60.74 95.57
N LYS A 22 -39.34 -59.97 96.13
CA LYS A 22 -39.95 -58.82 95.46
C LYS A 22 -39.04 -57.60 95.52
N ASP A 23 -38.31 -57.44 96.61
CA ASP A 23 -37.53 -56.22 96.85
C ASP A 23 -36.23 -56.25 96.03
N GLU A 24 -35.62 -57.42 95.88
CA GLU A 24 -34.51 -57.68 94.95
C GLU A 24 -34.93 -57.50 93.49
N VAL A 25 -36.07 -58.08 93.08
CA VAL A 25 -36.59 -57.93 91.71
C VAL A 25 -36.98 -56.47 91.41
N ALA A 26 -37.55 -55.74 92.37
CA ALA A 26 -37.87 -54.31 92.21
C ALA A 26 -36.61 -53.44 92.08
N ALA A 27 -35.56 -53.72 92.86
CA ALA A 27 -34.26 -53.07 92.71
C ALA A 27 -33.65 -53.35 91.33
N PHE A 28 -33.68 -54.60 90.86
CA PHE A 28 -33.17 -54.98 89.54
C PHE A 28 -33.94 -54.31 88.39
N LEU A 29 -35.28 -54.31 88.44
CA LEU A 29 -36.11 -53.59 87.46
C LEU A 29 -35.82 -52.08 87.47
N THR A 30 -35.54 -51.51 88.65
CA THR A 30 -35.17 -50.09 88.76
C THR A 30 -33.83 -49.82 88.07
N SER A 31 -32.77 -50.59 88.34
CA SER A 31 -31.49 -50.43 87.63
C SER A 31 -31.60 -50.70 86.13
N LEU A 32 -32.33 -51.74 85.73
CA LEU A 32 -32.57 -52.09 84.32
C LEU A 32 -33.28 -50.95 83.59
N SER A 33 -34.26 -50.30 84.23
CA SER A 33 -34.97 -49.16 83.61
C SER A 33 -34.06 -47.97 83.34
N VAL A 34 -33.06 -47.70 84.20
CA VAL A 34 -32.12 -46.57 84.03
C VAL A 34 -31.13 -46.85 82.89
N GLU A 35 -30.58 -48.06 82.83
CA GLU A 35 -29.72 -48.45 81.70
C GLU A 35 -30.50 -48.56 80.38
N TRP A 36 -31.79 -48.94 80.41
CA TRP A 36 -32.67 -48.94 79.22
C TRP A 36 -32.98 -47.51 78.74
N GLU A 37 -33.24 -46.59 79.66
CA GLU A 37 -33.45 -45.15 79.39
C GLU A 37 -32.20 -44.53 78.74
N LYS A 38 -31.03 -44.76 79.33
CA LYS A 38 -29.70 -44.37 78.81
C LYS A 38 -29.39 -44.97 77.44
N LEU A 39 -29.65 -46.27 77.23
CA LEU A 39 -29.46 -46.93 75.93
C LEU A 39 -30.41 -46.35 74.87
N GLN A 40 -31.66 -46.04 75.25
CA GLN A 40 -32.64 -45.44 74.36
C GLN A 40 -32.25 -44.01 73.97
N ASP A 41 -31.66 -43.22 74.88
CA ASP A 41 -31.14 -41.89 74.58
C ASP A 41 -29.87 -41.91 73.74
N GLN A 42 -28.91 -42.79 74.02
CA GLN A 42 -27.77 -43.06 73.13
C GLN A 42 -28.23 -43.46 71.72
N THR A 43 -29.30 -44.26 71.61
CA THR A 43 -29.90 -44.64 70.32
C THR A 43 -30.53 -43.45 69.59
N LYS A 44 -31.09 -42.45 70.30
CA LYS A 44 -31.56 -41.19 69.69
C LYS A 44 -30.37 -40.35 69.21
N GLU A 45 -29.37 -40.18 70.06
CA GLU A 45 -28.18 -39.36 69.78
C GLU A 45 -27.40 -39.89 68.56
N LEU A 46 -27.16 -41.21 68.49
CA LEU A 46 -26.51 -41.86 67.36
C LEU A 46 -27.31 -41.70 66.06
N LYS A 47 -28.66 -41.74 66.12
CA LYS A 47 -29.51 -41.48 64.95
C LYS A 47 -29.45 -40.04 64.49
N TYR A 48 -29.48 -39.07 65.40
CA TYR A 48 -29.29 -37.65 65.06
C TYR A 48 -27.92 -37.39 64.43
N LYS A 49 -26.85 -38.01 64.95
CA LYS A 49 -25.50 -37.90 64.37
C LYS A 49 -25.40 -38.56 63.00
N LEU A 50 -26.04 -39.72 62.81
CA LEU A 50 -26.12 -40.39 61.51
C LEU A 50 -26.86 -39.53 60.48
N GLU A 51 -28.07 -39.05 60.80
CA GLU A 51 -28.88 -38.22 59.91
C GLU A 51 -28.18 -36.88 59.55
N ALA A 52 -27.42 -36.30 60.50
CA ALA A 52 -26.61 -35.12 60.24
C ALA A 52 -25.42 -35.41 59.31
N ALA A 53 -24.70 -36.53 59.53
CA ALA A 53 -23.59 -36.94 58.68
C ALA A 53 -24.05 -37.33 57.26
N GLU A 54 -25.18 -38.03 57.13
CA GLU A 54 -25.79 -38.37 55.84
C GLU A 54 -26.16 -37.13 55.04
N LYS A 55 -26.72 -36.10 55.69
CA LYS A 55 -27.03 -34.81 55.04
C LYS A 55 -25.79 -34.05 54.59
N GLU A 56 -24.74 -34.00 55.40
CA GLU A 56 -23.50 -33.32 54.99
C GLU A 56 -22.79 -34.09 53.86
N VAL A 57 -22.81 -35.43 53.86
CA VAL A 57 -22.32 -36.25 52.73
C VAL A 57 -23.14 -36.03 51.46
N MET A 58 -24.47 -35.84 51.54
CA MET A 58 -25.28 -35.45 50.38
C MET A 58 -24.89 -34.05 49.86
N LYS A 59 -24.79 -33.06 50.74
CA LYS A 59 -24.38 -31.69 50.40
C LYS A 59 -22.99 -31.63 49.77
N LEU A 60 -22.02 -32.36 50.31
CA LEU A 60 -20.67 -32.47 49.73
C LEU A 60 -20.70 -33.10 48.33
N ARG A 61 -21.53 -34.13 48.11
CA ARG A 61 -21.72 -34.73 46.78
C ARG A 61 -22.43 -33.80 45.79
N GLU A 62 -23.35 -32.95 46.24
CA GLU A 62 -23.98 -31.93 45.39
C GLU A 62 -22.97 -30.88 44.96
N VAL A 63 -22.09 -30.43 45.88
CA VAL A 63 -20.97 -29.52 45.57
C VAL A 63 -19.95 -30.19 44.62
N GLU A 64 -19.55 -31.43 44.88
CA GLU A 64 -18.66 -32.23 44.02
C GLU A 64 -19.22 -32.37 42.60
N ASN A 65 -20.52 -32.70 42.46
CA ASN A 65 -21.18 -32.79 41.15
C ASN A 65 -21.29 -31.45 40.44
N SER A 66 -21.44 -30.35 41.18
CA SER A 66 -21.44 -29.00 40.60
C SER A 66 -20.04 -28.60 40.13
N LEU A 67 -19.02 -28.82 40.96
CA LEU A 67 -17.62 -28.53 40.65
C LEU A 67 -17.13 -29.34 39.44
N PHE A 68 -17.45 -30.64 39.38
CA PHE A 68 -17.11 -31.49 38.23
C PHE A 68 -17.77 -31.02 36.93
N ARG A 69 -19.02 -30.53 36.99
CA ARG A 69 -19.68 -29.92 35.82
C ARG A 69 -18.99 -28.63 35.39
N THR A 70 -18.70 -27.72 36.32
CA THR A 70 -17.99 -26.48 36.01
C THR A 70 -16.60 -26.74 35.42
N LEU A 71 -15.83 -27.64 36.03
CA LEU A 71 -14.50 -28.03 35.55
C LEU A 71 -14.57 -28.63 34.14
N LYS A 72 -15.51 -29.55 33.90
CA LYS A 72 -15.70 -30.11 32.55
C LYS A 72 -16.16 -29.04 31.56
N THR A 73 -17.06 -28.12 31.93
CA THR A 73 -17.47 -27.03 31.02
C THR A 73 -16.30 -26.09 30.73
N ALA A 74 -15.40 -25.83 31.68
CA ALA A 74 -14.17 -25.09 31.42
C ALA A 74 -13.21 -25.85 30.48
N GLU A 75 -13.04 -27.16 30.65
CA GLU A 75 -12.26 -28.03 29.76
C GLU A 75 -12.84 -28.05 28.34
N ASP A 76 -14.14 -28.34 28.20
CA ASP A 76 -14.87 -28.33 26.93
C ASP A 76 -14.77 -26.93 26.26
N THR A 77 -14.92 -25.83 27.02
CA THR A 77 -14.80 -24.46 26.49
C THR A 77 -13.37 -24.13 26.06
N GLY A 78 -12.36 -24.49 26.85
CA GLY A 78 -10.95 -24.29 26.50
C GLY A 78 -10.54 -25.05 25.23
N ALA A 79 -10.97 -26.30 25.10
CA ALA A 79 -10.76 -27.09 23.89
C ALA A 79 -11.44 -26.45 22.65
N ASN A 80 -12.70 -26.02 22.78
CA ASN A 80 -13.41 -25.31 21.71
C ASN A 80 -12.73 -23.98 21.34
N MET A 81 -12.25 -23.21 22.31
CA MET A 81 -11.54 -21.94 22.09
C MET A 81 -10.22 -22.17 21.33
N VAL A 82 -9.46 -23.21 21.70
CA VAL A 82 -8.22 -23.59 21.00
C VAL A 82 -8.52 -24.09 19.57
N GLU A 83 -9.58 -24.86 19.33
CA GLU A 83 -9.98 -25.27 17.98
C GLU A 83 -10.38 -24.05 17.12
N GLN A 84 -11.19 -23.14 17.67
CA GLN A 84 -11.61 -21.92 16.98
C GLN A 84 -10.41 -21.01 16.66
N ALA A 85 -9.51 -20.76 17.62
CA ALA A 85 -8.31 -19.97 17.40
C ALA A 85 -7.42 -20.56 16.29
N ASN A 86 -7.19 -21.89 16.31
CA ASN A 86 -6.43 -22.57 15.25
C ASN A 86 -7.12 -22.46 13.88
N LYS A 87 -8.45 -22.58 13.82
CA LYS A 87 -9.22 -22.49 12.58
C LYS A 87 -9.21 -21.07 12.02
N THR A 88 -9.37 -20.04 12.85
CA THR A 88 -9.30 -18.63 12.46
C THR A 88 -7.89 -18.26 12.01
N ALA A 89 -6.84 -18.73 12.70
CA ALA A 89 -5.45 -18.55 12.27
C ALA A 89 -5.18 -19.19 10.89
N GLN A 90 -5.65 -20.43 10.65
CA GLN A 90 -5.54 -21.08 9.34
C GLN A 90 -6.30 -20.32 8.22
N LEU A 91 -7.46 -19.76 8.53
CA LEU A 91 -8.22 -18.91 7.59
C LEU A 91 -7.46 -17.63 7.26
N HIS A 92 -6.95 -16.89 8.25
CA HIS A 92 -6.17 -15.66 8.02
C HIS A 92 -4.83 -15.94 7.32
N MET A 93 -4.15 -17.06 7.62
CA MET A 93 -2.95 -17.45 6.86
C MET A 93 -3.28 -17.65 5.38
N ARG A 94 -4.31 -18.44 5.08
CA ARG A 94 -4.77 -18.69 3.70
C ARG A 94 -5.22 -17.43 2.99
N GLU A 95 -5.93 -16.55 3.69
CA GLU A 95 -6.37 -15.26 3.19
C GLU A 95 -5.18 -14.34 2.88
N THR A 96 -4.17 -14.32 3.76
CA THR A 96 -2.93 -13.56 3.59
C THR A 96 -2.09 -14.09 2.44
N GLU A 97 -1.98 -15.41 2.28
CA GLU A 97 -1.37 -16.05 1.11
C GLU A 97 -2.06 -15.61 -0.19
N MET A 98 -3.40 -15.68 -0.25
CA MET A 98 -4.17 -15.25 -1.42
C MET A 98 -4.04 -13.75 -1.71
N LYS A 99 -4.01 -12.89 -0.68
CA LYS A 99 -3.75 -11.44 -0.81
C LYS A 99 -2.33 -11.16 -1.29
N ALA A 100 -1.32 -11.89 -0.80
CA ALA A 100 0.07 -11.75 -1.21
C ALA A 100 0.29 -12.21 -2.66
N ASP A 101 -0.28 -13.35 -3.06
CA ASP A 101 -0.22 -13.84 -4.44
C ASP A 101 -0.93 -12.87 -5.42
N ALA A 102 -2.08 -12.32 -5.04
CA ALA A 102 -2.78 -11.30 -5.82
C ALA A 102 -1.90 -10.04 -6.00
N LEU A 103 -1.33 -9.52 -4.91
CA LEU A 103 -0.44 -8.35 -4.94
C LEU A 103 0.83 -8.61 -5.76
N MET A 104 1.44 -9.79 -5.65
CA MET A 104 2.59 -10.19 -6.47
C MET A 104 2.23 -10.35 -7.95
N SER A 105 1.03 -10.84 -8.25
CA SER A 105 0.52 -10.97 -9.63
C SER A 105 0.30 -9.60 -10.25
N GLU A 106 -0.35 -8.69 -9.52
CA GLU A 106 -0.57 -7.31 -9.96
C GLU A 106 0.76 -6.56 -10.13
N ALA A 107 1.69 -6.65 -9.18
CA ALA A 107 3.00 -6.02 -9.28
C ALA A 107 3.79 -6.50 -10.51
N LYS A 108 3.74 -7.81 -10.82
CA LYS A 108 4.33 -8.38 -12.05
C LYS A 108 3.62 -7.86 -13.32
N HIS A 109 2.30 -7.73 -13.29
CA HIS A 109 1.53 -7.22 -14.43
C HIS A 109 1.83 -5.73 -14.70
N ARG A 110 1.79 -4.88 -13.66
CA ARG A 110 2.18 -3.46 -13.73
C ARG A 110 3.62 -3.31 -14.23
N ALA A 111 4.56 -4.09 -13.69
CA ALA A 111 5.96 -4.08 -14.14
C ALA A 111 6.11 -4.48 -15.62
N LYS A 112 5.41 -5.51 -16.09
CA LYS A 112 5.40 -5.87 -17.52
C LYS A 112 4.83 -4.74 -18.37
N SER A 113 3.71 -4.14 -17.97
CA SER A 113 3.08 -3.03 -18.71
C SER A 113 4.02 -1.82 -18.82
N ILE A 114 4.77 -1.48 -17.77
CA ILE A 114 5.75 -0.39 -17.78
C ILE A 114 6.93 -0.69 -18.72
N ILE A 115 7.40 -1.95 -18.76
CA ILE A 115 8.45 -2.38 -19.70
C ILE A 115 7.94 -2.32 -21.14
N GLU A 116 6.74 -2.84 -21.40
CA GLU A 116 6.12 -2.85 -22.73
C GLU A 116 5.85 -1.43 -23.25
N ASP A 117 5.35 -0.52 -22.40
CA ASP A 117 5.24 0.91 -22.70
C ASP A 117 6.59 1.57 -23.01
N ALA A 118 7.65 1.21 -22.27
CA ALA A 118 8.98 1.77 -22.47
C ALA A 118 9.63 1.25 -23.77
N GLU A 119 9.46 -0.04 -24.08
CA GLU A 119 9.91 -0.66 -25.33
C GLU A 119 9.17 -0.06 -26.53
N ASN A 120 7.85 0.12 -26.45
CA ASN A 120 7.04 0.76 -27.49
C ASN A 120 7.47 2.22 -27.74
N ARG A 121 7.70 3.01 -26.68
CA ARG A 121 8.20 4.40 -26.79
C ARG A 121 9.61 4.47 -27.37
N ALA A 122 10.50 3.55 -26.97
CA ALA A 122 11.85 3.48 -27.53
C ALA A 122 11.82 3.11 -29.03
N GLY A 123 10.93 2.19 -29.43
CA GLY A 123 10.70 1.85 -30.84
C GLY A 123 10.25 3.06 -31.67
N ALA A 124 9.23 3.80 -31.19
CA ALA A 124 8.74 5.00 -31.86
C ALA A 124 9.83 6.08 -32.01
N ILE A 125 10.62 6.34 -30.96
CA ILE A 125 11.73 7.30 -31.02
C ILE A 125 12.79 6.88 -32.06
N ILE A 126 13.06 5.58 -32.21
CA ILE A 126 13.99 5.07 -33.23
C ILE A 126 13.41 5.25 -34.64
N GLU A 127 12.11 5.03 -34.84
CA GLU A 127 11.42 5.24 -36.13
C GLU A 127 11.42 6.73 -36.52
N ASP A 128 11.08 7.63 -35.59
CA ASP A 128 11.15 9.09 -35.76
C ASP A 128 12.58 9.54 -36.13
N MET A 129 13.60 9.02 -35.43
CA MET A 129 15.00 9.32 -35.71
C MET A 129 15.48 8.79 -37.08
N GLU A 130 15.00 7.61 -37.52
CA GLU A 130 15.32 7.10 -38.86
C GLU A 130 14.75 8.02 -39.95
N ASP A 131 13.52 8.52 -39.79
CA ASP A 131 12.91 9.45 -40.74
C ASP A 131 13.52 10.85 -40.70
N GLU A 132 13.95 11.37 -39.53
CA GLU A 132 14.74 12.60 -39.46
C GLU A 132 16.08 12.46 -40.20
N ILE A 133 16.79 11.33 -40.02
CA ILE A 133 18.04 11.03 -40.73
C ILE A 133 17.81 10.95 -42.25
N ARG A 134 16.73 10.30 -42.71
CA ARG A 134 16.37 10.22 -44.14
C ARG A 134 16.07 11.62 -44.72
N GLN A 135 15.37 12.47 -43.98
CA GLN A 135 15.11 13.87 -44.37
C GLN A 135 16.40 14.69 -44.44
N LEU A 136 17.28 14.56 -43.44
CA LEU A 136 18.57 15.25 -43.40
C LEU A 136 19.49 14.82 -44.55
N GLU A 137 19.51 13.52 -44.91
CA GLU A 137 20.17 13.03 -46.11
C GLU A 137 19.61 13.68 -47.40
N GLN A 138 18.29 13.79 -47.53
CA GLN A 138 17.66 14.42 -48.69
C GLN A 138 18.00 15.93 -48.80
N VAL A 139 18.03 16.64 -47.66
CA VAL A 139 18.47 18.04 -47.59
C VAL A 139 19.95 18.16 -47.95
N PHE A 140 20.83 17.29 -47.43
CA PHE A 140 22.25 17.29 -47.77
C PHE A 140 22.51 17.03 -49.26
N ARG A 141 21.79 16.06 -49.86
CA ARG A 141 21.86 15.75 -51.29
C ARG A 141 21.42 16.94 -52.15
N SER A 142 20.32 17.62 -51.79
CA SER A 142 19.83 18.79 -52.55
C SER A 142 20.72 20.02 -52.38
N LEU A 143 21.28 20.25 -51.19
CA LEU A 143 22.27 21.30 -50.93
C LEU A 143 23.57 21.09 -51.73
N ASN A 144 24.08 19.85 -51.80
CA ASN A 144 25.28 19.59 -52.59
C ASN A 144 25.01 19.69 -54.11
N ALA A 145 23.81 19.31 -54.58
CA ALA A 145 23.40 19.53 -55.98
C ALA A 145 23.26 21.04 -56.32
N ASN A 146 22.72 21.85 -55.41
CA ASN A 146 22.66 23.31 -55.53
C ASN A 146 24.09 23.91 -55.62
N LYS A 147 24.98 23.52 -54.70
CA LYS A 147 26.40 23.89 -54.72
C LYS A 147 27.08 23.53 -56.05
N ASP A 148 26.86 22.32 -56.57
CA ASP A 148 27.44 21.91 -57.86
C ASP A 148 26.84 22.71 -59.05
N GLY A 149 25.56 23.10 -58.96
CA GLY A 149 24.91 24.05 -59.87
C GLY A 149 25.55 25.43 -59.85
N VAL A 150 25.65 26.08 -58.68
CA VAL A 150 26.31 27.39 -58.51
C VAL A 150 27.77 27.33 -58.95
N MET A 151 28.49 26.25 -58.63
CA MET A 151 29.88 26.03 -59.09
C MET A 151 29.97 25.81 -60.62
N SER A 152 28.89 25.43 -61.29
CA SER A 152 28.79 25.38 -62.75
C SER A 152 28.51 26.76 -63.33
N GLU A 153 27.55 27.51 -62.77
CA GLU A 153 27.24 28.89 -63.17
C GLU A 153 28.44 29.83 -63.03
N LEU A 154 29.18 29.73 -61.92
CA LEU A 154 30.37 30.54 -61.66
C LEU A 154 31.52 30.19 -62.62
N LYS A 155 31.66 28.92 -63.02
CA LYS A 155 32.58 28.52 -64.11
C LYS A 155 32.14 29.08 -65.45
N ASN A 156 30.85 28.98 -65.79
CA ASN A 156 30.30 29.48 -67.04
C ASN A 156 30.50 30.99 -67.16
N LEU A 157 30.18 31.75 -66.10
CA LEU A 157 30.43 33.19 -66.01
C LEU A 157 31.92 33.53 -66.15
N ALA A 158 32.81 32.76 -65.51
CA ALA A 158 34.25 32.94 -65.65
C ALA A 158 34.75 32.67 -67.09
N THR A 159 34.24 31.63 -67.78
CA THR A 159 34.54 31.42 -69.21
C THR A 159 33.96 32.52 -70.08
N ASP A 160 32.77 33.03 -69.78
CA ASP A 160 32.13 34.15 -70.49
C ASP A 160 32.96 35.44 -70.38
N ILE A 161 33.47 35.74 -69.19
CA ILE A 161 34.36 36.88 -68.92
C ILE A 161 35.71 36.67 -69.63
N MET A 162 36.28 35.47 -69.57
CA MET A 162 37.52 35.13 -70.29
C MET A 162 37.37 35.24 -71.80
N ASP A 163 36.23 34.86 -72.37
CA ASP A 163 35.97 34.98 -73.82
C ASP A 163 35.65 36.41 -74.25
N LYS A 164 34.99 37.21 -73.39
CA LYS A 164 34.88 38.67 -73.58
C LYS A 164 36.27 39.34 -73.54
N LEU A 165 37.15 38.91 -72.63
CA LEU A 165 38.52 39.42 -72.50
C LEU A 165 39.41 39.00 -73.70
N LYS A 166 39.29 37.75 -74.19
CA LYS A 166 39.94 37.32 -75.45
C LYS A 166 39.51 38.23 -76.61
N ARG A 167 38.20 38.40 -76.83
CA ARG A 167 37.65 39.27 -77.89
C ARG A 167 38.11 40.72 -77.78
N HIS A 168 38.41 41.21 -76.57
CA HIS A 168 38.98 42.55 -76.36
C HIS A 168 40.50 42.60 -76.62
N ASN A 169 41.24 41.52 -76.32
CA ASN A 169 42.67 41.42 -76.66
C ASN A 169 42.91 41.15 -78.16
N ASP A 170 41.97 40.46 -78.82
CA ASP A 170 41.93 40.26 -80.27
C ASP A 170 41.46 41.50 -81.04
N PHE A 171 41.06 42.58 -80.34
CA PHE A 171 40.76 43.86 -80.97
C PHE A 171 42.07 44.49 -81.50
N PRO A 172 42.24 44.69 -82.82
CA PRO A 172 43.48 45.20 -83.37
C PRO A 172 43.62 46.69 -83.06
N ALA A 173 44.31 47.02 -81.96
CA ALA A 173 44.63 48.38 -81.53
C ALA A 173 45.65 49.11 -82.44
N ASP A 174 45.72 48.76 -83.73
CA ASP A 174 46.50 49.48 -84.71
C ASP A 174 45.68 50.59 -85.38
N ILE A 175 45.71 51.79 -84.76
CA ILE A 175 44.98 52.99 -85.20
C ILE A 175 45.64 53.64 -86.45
N LYS A 176 46.80 53.14 -86.92
CA LYS A 176 47.56 53.69 -88.05
C LYS A 176 46.79 53.83 -89.39
N PRO A 177 45.88 52.93 -89.83
CA PRO A 177 45.16 53.11 -91.09
C PRO A 177 44.10 54.22 -90.98
N ILE A 178 43.38 54.30 -89.85
CA ILE A 178 42.35 55.32 -89.60
C ILE A 178 43.00 56.73 -89.60
N LEU A 179 44.16 56.88 -88.97
CA LEU A 179 44.97 58.11 -89.01
C LEU A 179 45.47 58.49 -90.42
N LYS A 180 45.55 57.51 -91.34
CA LYS A 180 46.00 57.70 -92.73
C LYS A 180 44.84 58.07 -93.67
N GLU A 181 43.63 57.60 -93.40
CA GLU A 181 42.41 58.01 -94.12
C GLU A 181 41.89 59.37 -93.66
N ALA A 182 41.92 59.67 -92.36
CA ALA A 182 41.58 61.01 -91.86
C ALA A 182 42.46 62.12 -92.49
N LYS A 183 43.76 61.82 -92.71
CA LYS A 183 44.69 62.71 -93.43
C LYS A 183 44.50 62.78 -94.95
N LYS A 184 43.72 61.87 -95.55
CA LYS A 184 43.27 61.98 -96.95
C LYS A 184 42.00 62.83 -97.04
N LEU A 185 40.96 62.49 -96.28
CA LEU A 185 39.70 63.24 -96.25
C LEU A 185 39.94 64.73 -95.95
N SER A 186 40.81 65.04 -94.99
CA SER A 186 41.20 66.41 -94.63
C SER A 186 41.94 67.19 -95.74
N ARG A 187 42.38 66.54 -96.82
CA ARG A 187 42.93 67.19 -98.03
C ARG A 187 41.92 67.28 -99.16
N GLU A 188 41.03 66.30 -99.26
CA GLU A 188 40.03 66.17 -100.33
C GLU A 188 38.83 67.13 -100.14
N VAL A 189 38.56 67.53 -98.89
CA VAL A 189 37.48 68.48 -98.51
C VAL A 189 37.88 69.97 -98.66
N ASN A 190 39.14 70.28 -98.98
CA ASN A 190 39.65 71.66 -98.94
C ASN A 190 39.57 72.44 -100.29
N ASP A 191 39.33 71.77 -101.42
CA ASP A 191 39.46 72.34 -102.78
C ASP A 191 38.13 72.56 -103.53
N SER A 192 36.98 72.53 -102.85
CA SER A 192 35.69 72.93 -103.44
C SER A 192 34.77 73.55 -102.38
N ASN A 193 34.31 74.77 -102.64
CA ASN A 193 33.61 75.65 -101.70
C ASN A 193 32.39 76.28 -102.41
N ILE A 194 31.37 76.75 -101.66
CA ILE A 194 30.19 77.54 -102.12
C ILE A 194 29.17 76.68 -102.93
N GLN A 195 27.85 76.60 -102.63
CA GLN A 195 26.98 77.24 -101.61
C GLN A 195 25.64 76.45 -101.42
N ASP A 196 24.86 76.82 -100.38
CA ASP A 196 23.37 76.99 -100.29
C ASP A 196 22.40 76.18 -101.22
N LYS A 197 21.17 75.76 -100.82
CA LYS A 197 20.21 76.39 -99.87
C LYS A 197 18.98 75.51 -99.50
N ALA A 198 18.59 75.53 -98.21
CA ALA A 198 17.21 75.56 -97.64
C ALA A 198 16.14 74.45 -97.89
N VAL A 199 15.00 74.57 -97.16
CA VAL A 199 13.72 73.79 -97.22
C VAL A 199 13.83 72.42 -96.48
N SER A 200 13.38 72.19 -95.22
CA SER A 200 12.14 72.51 -94.46
C SER A 200 10.84 71.99 -95.11
N GLU A 201 9.84 71.42 -94.44
CA GLU A 201 9.62 70.98 -93.04
C GLU A 201 8.24 70.27 -92.98
N MET A 202 8.06 69.22 -92.16
CA MET A 202 6.79 68.72 -91.55
C MET A 202 7.05 67.35 -90.86
N LEU A 203 6.67 67.00 -89.63
CA LEU A 203 5.50 67.29 -88.75
C LEU A 203 4.22 66.55 -89.21
N ASP A 204 3.33 65.98 -88.37
CA ASP A 204 3.25 65.70 -86.90
C ASP A 204 2.25 64.50 -86.70
N THR A 205 1.82 63.93 -85.56
CA THR A 205 1.87 64.16 -84.09
C THR A 205 1.76 62.81 -83.35
N GLY A 206 2.21 62.68 -82.09
CA GLY A 206 1.82 61.51 -81.25
C GLY A 206 2.34 61.49 -79.80
N HIS A 207 1.59 62.05 -78.84
CA HIS A 207 2.00 62.17 -77.42
C HIS A 207 1.17 61.30 -76.45
N LYS A 208 1.84 60.68 -75.47
CA LYS A 208 1.48 60.53 -74.02
C LYS A 208 2.60 59.74 -73.31
N LYS A 209 3.40 60.30 -72.39
CA LYS A 209 3.15 60.81 -71.01
C LYS A 209 3.01 59.71 -69.94
N GLU A 210 3.95 59.72 -68.98
CA GLU A 210 3.87 59.42 -67.53
C GLU A 210 3.18 58.11 -67.07
N GLU A 211 3.70 57.30 -66.12
CA GLU A 211 4.86 57.39 -65.20
C GLU A 211 5.26 55.92 -64.78
N LYS A 212 6.07 55.54 -63.76
CA LYS A 212 6.62 56.21 -62.57
C LYS A 212 8.06 55.75 -62.20
N GLN A 213 8.28 55.31 -60.96
CA GLN A 213 9.56 55.10 -60.25
C GLN A 213 9.94 53.62 -60.05
N ALA A 214 11.25 53.37 -60.09
CA ALA A 214 11.99 52.41 -59.26
C ALA A 214 12.64 53.21 -58.08
N PRO A 215 13.39 52.63 -57.09
CA PRO A 215 14.06 51.33 -57.13
C PRO A 215 14.18 50.53 -55.79
N GLU A 216 14.89 49.40 -55.93
CA GLU A 216 15.82 48.77 -54.95
C GLU A 216 15.29 48.04 -53.70
N ALA A 217 16.20 47.25 -53.12
CA ALA A 217 15.94 46.16 -52.17
C ALA A 217 17.15 45.89 -51.26
N ASP A 218 16.88 45.20 -50.15
CA ASP A 218 17.84 44.60 -49.19
C ASP A 218 18.74 45.56 -48.37
N PRO A 219 19.31 45.13 -47.21
CA PRO A 219 19.17 43.81 -46.57
C PRO A 219 18.71 43.81 -45.09
N SER A 220 18.47 42.58 -44.60
CA SER A 220 18.48 42.12 -43.19
C SER A 220 19.66 42.67 -42.35
N PRO A 221 19.67 42.68 -40.97
CA PRO A 221 19.31 41.48 -40.16
C PRO A 221 18.88 41.66 -38.65
N VAL A 222 18.62 40.50 -38.00
CA VAL A 222 18.56 40.14 -36.54
C VAL A 222 17.71 41.00 -35.58
N GLU A 223 16.70 40.39 -34.92
CA GLU A 223 16.64 40.16 -33.44
C GLU A 223 15.33 39.49 -32.97
N GLU A 224 15.47 38.36 -32.29
CA GLU A 224 14.54 37.80 -31.29
C GLU A 224 14.76 38.54 -29.92
N PRO A 225 13.92 38.43 -28.85
CA PRO A 225 13.24 37.20 -28.38
C PRO A 225 11.91 37.36 -27.59
N ILE A 226 11.50 36.26 -26.93
CA ILE A 226 10.60 36.12 -25.75
C ILE A 226 9.06 36.08 -25.96
N ALA A 227 8.57 34.84 -26.06
CA ALA A 227 7.42 34.20 -25.38
C ALA A 227 6.20 35.01 -24.88
N GLU A 228 5.01 34.47 -25.19
CA GLU A 228 3.81 34.51 -24.32
C GLU A 228 3.43 33.09 -23.86
N ASN A 229 2.65 32.99 -22.78
CA ASN A 229 2.50 31.75 -21.99
C ASN A 229 1.56 30.69 -22.58
N LEU A 230 2.02 29.43 -22.54
CA LEU A 230 1.15 28.28 -22.32
C LEU A 230 0.99 28.05 -20.80
N SER A 231 -0.07 28.59 -20.21
CA SER A 231 -0.41 28.34 -18.80
C SER A 231 -1.93 28.40 -18.58
N ASN A 232 -2.60 27.27 -18.81
CA ASN A 232 -3.96 26.98 -18.33
C ASN A 232 -4.11 25.46 -18.17
N LEU A 233 -3.57 24.95 -17.07
CA LEU A 233 -3.84 23.62 -16.52
C LEU A 233 -4.46 23.86 -15.15
N ASP A 234 -5.78 24.07 -15.13
CA ASP A 234 -6.53 24.19 -13.88
C ASP A 234 -6.56 22.82 -13.20
N LEU A 235 -6.10 22.78 -11.96
CA LEU A 235 -5.86 21.54 -11.22
C LEU A 235 -6.49 21.65 -9.82
N ASN A 236 -7.83 21.69 -9.81
CA ASN A 236 -8.68 21.75 -8.62
C ASN A 236 -9.99 20.99 -8.89
N ASP A 237 -10.05 19.71 -8.54
CA ASP A 237 -11.31 18.97 -8.37
C ASP A 237 -11.10 17.80 -7.38
N VAL A 238 -11.22 18.09 -6.07
CA VAL A 238 -11.14 17.09 -4.97
C VAL A 238 -12.02 17.55 -3.80
N SER A 239 -13.34 17.36 -3.91
CA SER A 239 -14.28 17.36 -2.77
C SER A 239 -15.68 16.90 -3.21
N GLU A 240 -16.33 16.06 -2.40
CA GLU A 240 -17.78 15.74 -2.43
C GLU A 240 -18.26 14.97 -3.71
N GLU A 241 -19.16 13.99 -3.67
CA GLU A 241 -19.85 13.31 -2.56
C GLU A 241 -20.42 11.96 -3.08
N ASN A 242 -20.44 10.91 -2.25
CA ASN A 242 -21.61 10.01 -2.13
C ASN A 242 -21.50 9.05 -0.93
N GLU A 243 -22.66 8.71 -0.40
CA GLU A 243 -22.84 7.91 0.81
C GLU A 243 -23.12 6.43 0.48
N THR A 244 -22.62 5.52 1.32
CA THR A 244 -23.16 4.15 1.43
C THR A 244 -23.21 3.75 2.90
N GLU A 245 -24.43 3.66 3.46
CA GLU A 245 -24.66 3.10 4.78
C GLU A 245 -24.54 1.56 4.73
N GLU A 246 -23.54 0.99 5.41
CA GLU A 246 -23.60 -0.38 5.91
C GLU A 246 -23.40 -0.33 7.43
N ASN A 247 -24.32 -0.94 8.19
CA ASN A 247 -24.26 -0.98 9.65
C ASN A 247 -23.54 -2.27 10.08
N GLU A 248 -22.38 -2.15 10.71
CA GLU A 248 -21.80 -3.21 11.54
C GLU A 248 -21.68 -2.70 12.98
N ASP A 249 -22.09 -3.52 13.95
CA ASP A 249 -22.11 -3.18 15.38
C ASP A 249 -20.68 -3.17 15.96
N GLU A 250 -19.92 -2.08 15.74
CA GLU A 250 -18.60 -1.90 16.33
C GLU A 250 -18.71 -1.61 17.84
N ILE A 251 -18.45 -2.64 18.65
CA ILE A 251 -18.37 -2.52 20.12
C ILE A 251 -17.09 -1.76 20.50
N THR A 252 -17.17 -0.44 20.44
CA THR A 252 -16.14 0.48 20.91
C THR A 252 -16.12 0.50 22.44
N LEU A 253 -15.35 -0.42 23.03
CA LEU A 253 -14.95 -0.36 24.44
C LEU A 253 -14.28 1.00 24.71
N THR A 254 -14.60 1.60 25.85
CA THR A 254 -14.06 2.89 26.23
C THR A 254 -12.63 2.74 26.76
N ALA A 255 -11.82 3.80 26.63
CA ALA A 255 -10.44 3.81 27.13
C ALA A 255 -10.35 3.70 28.68
N GLU A 256 -11.48 3.81 29.40
CA GLU A 256 -11.56 3.52 30.84
C GLU A 256 -11.72 2.01 31.09
N GLU A 257 -12.43 1.28 30.23
CA GLU A 257 -12.60 -0.19 30.31
C GLU A 257 -11.32 -0.94 29.89
N GLU A 258 -10.59 -0.47 28.87
CA GLU A 258 -9.26 -1.02 28.54
C GLU A 258 -8.26 -0.85 29.70
N ALA A 259 -8.35 0.27 30.44
CA ALA A 259 -7.49 0.56 31.58
C ALA A 259 -7.79 -0.33 32.79
N GLU A 260 -9.07 -0.62 33.10
CA GLU A 260 -9.41 -1.60 34.15
C GLU A 260 -8.95 -3.02 33.78
N PHE A 261 -9.07 -3.44 32.51
CA PHE A 261 -8.63 -4.77 32.10
C PHE A 261 -7.10 -4.96 32.19
N LEU A 262 -6.32 -3.96 31.79
CA LEU A 262 -4.86 -3.99 31.93
C LEU A 262 -4.41 -3.95 33.41
N ALA A 263 -5.08 -3.15 34.24
CA ALA A 263 -4.78 -3.07 35.67
C ALA A 263 -5.11 -4.37 36.43
N ALA A 264 -6.09 -5.16 35.95
CA ALA A 264 -6.37 -6.48 36.49
C ALA A 264 -5.27 -7.50 36.13
N ALA A 265 -4.78 -7.50 34.89
CA ALA A 265 -3.71 -8.40 34.44
C ALA A 265 -2.37 -8.13 35.17
N GLU A 266 -2.02 -6.86 35.35
CA GLU A 266 -0.78 -6.46 36.06
C GLU A 266 -0.85 -6.76 37.58
N ALA A 267 -2.03 -7.04 38.13
CA ALA A 267 -2.21 -7.48 39.51
C ALA A 267 -2.02 -8.99 39.71
N ASP A 268 -2.45 -9.84 38.77
CA ASP A 268 -2.28 -11.30 38.85
C ASP A 268 -0.80 -11.71 38.69
N GLU A 269 -0.04 -11.12 37.76
CA GLU A 269 1.41 -11.43 37.61
C GLU A 269 2.21 -11.14 38.90
N VAL A 270 1.81 -10.12 39.66
CA VAL A 270 2.44 -9.76 40.95
C VAL A 270 2.02 -10.71 42.08
N GLU A 271 0.83 -11.33 42.02
CA GLU A 271 0.43 -12.34 43.00
C GLU A 271 0.92 -13.75 42.65
N GLU A 272 1.21 -14.09 41.39
CA GLU A 272 1.87 -15.37 41.04
C GLU A 272 3.38 -15.33 41.37
N THR A 273 4.09 -14.27 40.96
CA THR A 273 5.55 -14.15 41.24
C THR A 273 5.89 -14.14 42.73
N HIS A 274 4.99 -13.65 43.60
CA HIS A 274 5.17 -13.74 45.05
C HIS A 274 4.88 -15.12 45.65
N LYS A 275 4.20 -16.03 44.94
CA LYS A 275 3.99 -17.42 45.41
C LYS A 275 5.17 -18.32 45.06
N GLU A 276 5.65 -18.28 43.81
CA GLU A 276 6.82 -19.07 43.38
C GLU A 276 8.06 -18.78 44.25
N ASP A 277 8.27 -17.51 44.58
CA ASP A 277 9.44 -17.07 45.35
C ASP A 277 9.41 -17.58 46.80
N ASP A 278 8.24 -17.83 47.41
CA ASP A 278 8.11 -18.38 48.77
C ASP A 278 8.03 -19.93 48.80
N GLU A 279 7.39 -20.59 47.81
CA GLU A 279 7.46 -22.07 47.70
C GLU A 279 8.92 -22.54 47.50
N ALA A 280 9.72 -21.80 46.72
CA ALA A 280 11.15 -22.05 46.54
C ALA A 280 12.00 -21.86 47.81
N LYS A 281 11.48 -21.22 48.87
CA LYS A 281 12.15 -21.11 50.18
C LYS A 281 11.83 -22.30 51.09
N ASP A 282 10.58 -22.77 51.10
CA ASP A 282 10.17 -23.89 51.96
C ASP A 282 10.79 -25.23 51.49
N GLU A 283 10.90 -25.49 50.17
CA GLU A 283 11.62 -26.69 49.67
C GLU A 283 13.09 -26.70 50.11
N ALA A 284 13.76 -25.54 50.10
CA ALA A 284 15.15 -25.39 50.52
C ALA A 284 15.36 -25.57 52.04
N GLU A 285 14.30 -25.39 52.85
CA GLU A 285 14.30 -25.64 54.29
C GLU A 285 14.06 -27.13 54.62
N GLU A 286 13.37 -27.91 53.79
CA GLU A 286 13.14 -29.34 54.02
C GLU A 286 14.37 -30.22 53.72
N GLU A 287 15.08 -30.01 52.60
CA GLU A 287 16.26 -30.84 52.24
C GLU A 287 17.36 -30.84 53.32
N ASN A 288 17.47 -29.75 54.10
CA ASN A 288 18.48 -29.61 55.14
C ASN A 288 18.10 -30.33 56.47
N LYS A 289 16.90 -30.92 56.57
CA LYS A 289 16.41 -31.67 57.73
C LYS A 289 16.53 -33.19 57.48
N GLY A 290 17.77 -33.66 57.44
CA GLY A 290 18.17 -34.99 56.95
C GLY A 290 17.34 -36.20 57.43
N SER A 291 17.12 -37.13 56.51
CA SER A 291 16.18 -38.27 56.58
C SER A 291 16.05 -38.95 57.95
N PHE A 292 14.81 -38.94 58.46
CA PHE A 292 14.41 -39.62 59.70
C PHE A 292 14.60 -41.15 59.66
N PHE A 293 14.65 -41.76 58.47
CA PHE A 293 14.76 -43.22 58.32
C PHE A 293 16.18 -43.77 58.43
N ASP A 294 17.22 -42.93 58.37
CA ASP A 294 18.62 -43.38 58.24
C ASP A 294 19.29 -43.71 59.60
N ARG A 295 18.51 -44.18 60.59
CA ARG A 295 18.94 -44.26 61.99
C ARG A 295 18.41 -45.41 62.86
N PHE A 296 17.91 -46.49 62.26
CA PHE A 296 17.53 -47.73 62.95
C PHE A 296 17.89 -48.99 62.16
#